data_AF-A0A845S035-F1
#
_entry.id   AF-A0A845S035-F1
#
_cell.length_a   1.000
_cell.length_b   1.000
_cell.length_c   1.000
_cell.angle_alpha   90.00
_cell.angle_beta   90.00
_cell.angle_gamma   90.00
#
_symmetry.space_group_name_H-M   'P 1'
#
loop_
_entity.id
_entity.type
_entity.pdbx_description
1 polymer ?
#
loop_
_entity_poly.entity_id
_entity_poly.type
_entity_poly.pdbx_seq_one_letter_code
_entity_poly.pdbx_strand_id
1 'polypeptide(L)'
;MSLRVLFFSIICLLSFEQKIFAQIKLDGQFKNWTAQNTNINGQQVCYAVSSPVASDPKNLNRAESRMFVSFRPNDKIQNEISVTSGYNYKASSKVNVAIDKKE
;
A
#
# COMPACT_ATOMS: atom_id res chain seq x y z
N MET A 1 1.42 -43.00 -26.12
CA MET A 1 2.07 -41.70 -25.83
C MET A 1 3.32 -41.97 -25.01
N SER A 2 4.51 -41.60 -25.49
CA SER A 2 5.78 -42.01 -24.88
C SER A 2 5.95 -41.45 -23.47
N LEU A 3 6.43 -42.27 -22.53
CA LEU A 3 6.68 -41.91 -21.13
C LEU A 3 7.58 -40.67 -20.99
N ARG A 4 8.44 -40.42 -21.99
CA ARG A 4 9.28 -39.20 -22.09
C ARG A 4 8.47 -37.93 -22.32
N VAL A 5 7.38 -38.00 -23.09
CA VAL A 5 6.48 -36.87 -23.36
C VAL A 5 5.65 -36.53 -22.12
N LEU A 6 5.24 -37.55 -21.36
CA LEU A 6 4.52 -37.39 -20.09
C LEU A 6 5.40 -36.73 -19.02
N PHE A 7 6.68 -37.09 -18.95
CA PHE A 7 7.63 -36.50 -18.00
C PHE A 7 7.95 -35.03 -18.31
N PHE A 8 8.10 -34.68 -19.59
CA PHE A 8 8.30 -33.29 -20.02
C PHE A 8 7.06 -32.41 -19.76
N SER A 9 5.87 -32.97 -19.90
CA SER A 9 4.60 -32.27 -19.62
C SER A 9 4.40 -31.99 -18.11
N ILE A 10 4.83 -32.89 -17.23
CA ILE A 10 4.75 -32.72 -15.77
C ILE A 10 5.71 -31.65 -15.25
N ILE A 11 6.93 -31.57 -15.80
CA ILE A 11 7.92 -30.54 -15.42
C ILE A 11 7.48 -29.14 -15.82
N CYS A 12 6.80 -29.00 -16.97
CA CYS A 12 6.31 -27.71 -17.46
C CYS A 12 5.17 -27.13 -16.59
N LEU A 13 4.34 -28.01 -16.00
CA LEU A 13 3.23 -27.61 -15.12
C LEU A 13 3.67 -27.14 -13.72
N LEU A 14 4.90 -27.45 -13.29
CA LEU A 14 5.42 -27.08 -11.96
C LEU A 14 6.16 -25.73 -11.94
N SER A 15 6.28 -25.04 -13.08
CA SER A 15 7.23 -23.94 -13.25
C SER A 15 6.61 -22.53 -13.28
N PHE A 16 5.30 -22.39 -13.10
CA PHE A 16 4.62 -21.08 -13.24
C PHE A 16 4.10 -20.53 -11.91
N GLU A 17 5.00 -20.29 -10.96
CA GLU A 17 4.71 -19.34 -9.87
C GLU A 17 5.14 -17.93 -10.30
N GLN A 18 4.25 -17.20 -10.99
CA GLN A 18 4.41 -15.76 -11.15
C GLN A 18 3.99 -15.04 -9.87
N LYS A 19 4.93 -14.83 -8.94
CA LYS A 19 4.70 -13.91 -7.83
C LYS A 19 4.86 -12.47 -8.33
N ILE A 20 3.76 -11.85 -8.76
CA ILE A 20 3.71 -10.40 -8.99
C ILE A 20 3.62 -9.73 -7.62
N PHE A 21 4.75 -9.38 -7.04
CA PHE A 21 4.77 -8.47 -5.90
C PHE A 21 4.68 -7.03 -6.40
N ALA A 22 3.81 -6.23 -5.79
CA ALA A 22 3.84 -4.79 -5.95
C ALA A 22 5.17 -4.27 -5.36
N GLN A 23 6.15 -3.99 -6.22
CA GLN A 23 7.40 -3.37 -5.80
C GLN A 23 7.15 -1.88 -5.55
N ILE A 24 7.42 -1.44 -4.32
CA ILE A 24 7.37 -0.03 -3.95
C ILE A 24 8.71 0.59 -4.34
N LYS A 25 8.67 1.60 -5.19
CA LYS A 25 9.83 2.43 -5.54
C LYS A 25 9.79 3.70 -4.70
N LEU A 26 10.87 3.96 -3.96
CA LEU A 26 11.07 5.20 -3.24
C LEU A 26 11.60 6.26 -4.20
N ASP A 27 10.91 7.40 -4.32
CA ASP A 27 11.32 8.50 -5.21
C ASP A 27 12.03 9.62 -4.44
N GLY A 28 11.72 9.80 -3.15
CA GLY A 28 12.41 10.78 -2.32
C GLY A 28 11.77 10.99 -0.95
N GLN A 29 12.49 11.70 -0.08
CA GLN A 29 12.02 12.10 1.24
C GLN A 29 12.06 13.62 1.36
N PHE A 30 10.98 14.19 1.88
CA PHE A 30 10.72 15.62 1.95
C PHE A 30 10.14 15.95 3.34
N LYS A 31 11.01 16.33 4.29
CA LYS A 31 10.63 16.55 5.69
C LYS A 31 9.93 15.30 6.26
N ASN A 32 8.68 15.43 6.70
CA ASN A 32 7.88 14.34 7.28
C ASN A 32 7.15 13.48 6.23
N TRP A 33 7.43 13.70 4.94
CA TRP A 33 6.80 13.01 3.83
C TRP A 33 7.79 12.20 3.02
N THR A 34 7.30 11.10 2.47
CA THR A 34 8.03 10.22 1.57
C THR A 34 7.24 10.09 0.28
N ALA A 35 7.88 10.41 -0.85
CA ALA A 35 7.32 10.15 -2.18
C ALA A 35 7.70 8.73 -2.61
N GLN A 36 6.71 7.96 -3.03
CA GLN A 36 6.90 6.61 -3.54
C GLN A 36 5.89 6.31 -4.64
N ASN A 37 6.21 5.36 -5.50
CA ASN A 37 5.27 4.83 -6.49
C ASN A 37 5.30 3.32 -6.53
N THR A 38 4.24 2.74 -7.08
CA THR A 38 4.15 1.30 -7.36
C THR A 38 3.21 1.06 -8.52
N ASN A 39 3.30 -0.12 -9.13
CA ASN A 39 2.38 -0.55 -10.17
C ASN A 39 1.36 -1.52 -9.58
N ILE A 40 0.08 -1.16 -9.63
CA ILE A 40 -1.04 -2.01 -9.24
C ILE A 40 -1.78 -2.38 -10.51
N ASN A 41 -1.88 -3.67 -10.83
CA ASN A 41 -2.56 -4.17 -12.03
C ASN A 41 -2.08 -3.51 -13.34
N GLY A 42 -0.77 -3.25 -13.45
CA GLY A 42 -0.16 -2.60 -14.62
C GLY A 42 -0.36 -1.08 -14.68
N GLN A 43 -1.02 -0.48 -13.69
CA GLN A 43 -1.22 0.96 -13.59
C GLN A 43 -0.34 1.57 -12.50
N GLN A 44 0.37 2.64 -12.84
CA GLN A 44 1.17 3.38 -11.88
C GLN A 44 0.26 4.11 -10.87
N VAL A 45 0.59 3.96 -9.60
CA VAL A 45 0.02 4.72 -8.49
C VAL A 45 1.16 5.38 -7.73
N CYS A 46 1.04 6.69 -7.52
CA CYS A 46 2.01 7.46 -6.74
C CYS A 46 1.41 7.83 -5.39
N TYR A 47 2.24 7.87 -4.37
CA TYR A 47 1.85 8.22 -3.00
C TYR A 47 2.82 9.25 -2.43
N ALA A 48 2.26 10.24 -1.74
CA ALA A 48 2.96 10.93 -0.67
C ALA A 48 2.54 10.28 0.66
N VAL A 49 3.49 9.74 1.41
CA VAL A 49 3.24 9.00 2.65
C VAL A 49 3.84 9.75 3.82
N SER A 50 3.10 9.90 4.91
CA SER A 50 3.61 10.46 6.16
C SER A 50 3.30 9.54 7.34
N SER A 51 4.24 9.47 8.28
CA SER A 51 4.04 8.85 9.58
C SER A 51 3.76 9.96 10.62
N PRO A 52 3.00 9.68 11.69
CA PRO A 52 2.76 10.66 12.75
C PRO A 52 4.08 11.17 13.32
N VAL A 53 4.18 12.50 13.45
CA VAL A 53 5.33 13.15 14.10
C VAL A 53 5.27 13.07 15.63
N ALA A 54 4.09 12.78 16.18
CA ALA A 54 3.85 12.56 17.59
C ALA A 54 2.69 11.57 17.77
N SER A 55 2.74 10.79 18.85
CA SER A 55 1.68 9.88 19.26
C SER A 55 1.51 9.93 20.78
N ASP A 56 0.25 9.82 21.22
CA ASP A 56 -0.09 9.65 22.62
C ASP A 56 -1.22 8.62 22.73
N PRO A 57 -1.04 7.52 23.50
CA PRO A 57 0.20 7.07 24.13
C PRO A 57 1.33 6.77 23.14
N LYS A 58 2.58 7.03 23.54
CA LYS A 58 3.76 6.81 22.68
C LYS A 58 3.96 5.35 22.27
N ASN A 59 3.64 4.41 23.15
CA ASN A 59 3.94 2.98 22.98
C ASN A 59 2.65 2.16 22.79
N LEU A 60 1.86 2.47 21.76
CA LEU A 60 0.73 1.62 21.42
C LEU A 60 1.19 0.34 20.72
N ASN A 61 0.71 -0.80 21.20
CA ASN A 61 0.84 -2.08 20.50
C ASN A 61 -0.16 -2.14 19.34
N ARG A 62 0.22 -1.59 18.20
CA ARG A 62 -0.56 -1.57 16.95
C ARG A 62 0.40 -1.50 15.75
N ALA A 63 -0.12 -1.79 14.55
CA ALA A 63 0.65 -1.51 13.34
C ALA A 63 0.87 0.00 13.17
N GLU A 64 1.85 0.39 12.36
CA GLU A 64 2.12 1.81 12.13
C GLU A 64 0.91 2.51 11.51
N SER A 65 0.53 3.64 12.09
CA SER A 65 -0.42 4.54 11.45
C SER A 65 0.28 5.37 10.40
N ARG A 66 -0.33 5.54 9.23
CA ARG A 66 0.20 6.35 8.13
C ARG A 66 -0.90 7.16 7.47
N MET A 67 -0.54 8.33 6.97
CA MET A 67 -1.36 9.13 6.07
C MET A 67 -0.80 8.99 4.66
N PHE A 68 -1.68 8.79 3.69
CA PHE A 68 -1.37 8.69 2.28
C PHE A 68 -2.12 9.78 1.52
N VAL A 69 -1.45 10.42 0.58
CA VAL A 69 -2.08 11.17 -0.51
C VAL A 69 -1.78 10.41 -1.79
N SER A 70 -2.83 9.88 -2.41
CA SER A 70 -2.74 9.00 -3.57
C SER A 70 -3.03 9.75 -4.85
N PHE A 71 -2.18 9.51 -5.85
CA PHE A 71 -2.29 10.05 -7.20
C PHE A 71 -2.41 8.85 -8.15
N ARG A 72 -3.56 8.72 -8.80
CA ARG A 72 -3.86 7.67 -9.80
C ARG A 72 -4.17 8.33 -11.14
N PRO A 73 -3.15 8.59 -11.99
CA PRO A 73 -3.33 9.28 -13.26
C PRO A 73 -4.34 8.59 -14.19
N ASN A 74 -4.31 7.25 -14.23
CA ASN A 74 -5.22 6.44 -15.05
C ASN A 74 -6.69 6.62 -14.66
N ASP A 75 -6.96 6.77 -13.35
CA ASP A 75 -8.29 6.99 -12.80
C ASP A 75 -8.66 8.50 -12.71
N LYS A 76 -7.75 9.39 -13.15
CA LYS A 76 -7.86 10.85 -13.01
C LYS A 76 -8.03 11.33 -11.56
N ILE A 77 -7.48 10.58 -10.60
CA ILE A 77 -7.50 10.94 -9.18
C ILE A 77 -6.18 11.61 -8.81
N GLN A 78 -6.27 12.82 -8.27
CA GLN A 78 -5.07 13.62 -7.98
C GLN A 78 -4.78 13.78 -6.49
N ASN A 79 -5.74 13.68 -5.58
CA ASN A 79 -5.48 14.01 -4.16
C ASN A 79 -6.35 13.17 -3.22
N GLU A 80 -6.35 11.84 -3.40
CA GLU A 80 -7.12 10.97 -2.51
C GLU A 80 -6.38 10.76 -1.20
N ILE A 81 -6.96 11.26 -0.11
CA ILE A 81 -6.41 11.11 1.23
C ILE A 81 -6.92 9.80 1.84
N SER A 82 -6.01 9.00 2.38
CA SER A 82 -6.35 7.87 3.22
C SER A 82 -5.48 7.82 4.47
N VAL A 83 -6.04 7.27 5.55
CA VAL A 83 -5.36 7.13 6.83
C VAL A 83 -5.51 5.70 7.31
N THR A 84 -4.39 5.08 7.66
CA THR A 84 -4.39 3.81 8.40
C THR A 84 -4.11 4.11 9.86
N SER A 85 -4.94 3.60 10.77
CA SER A 85 -4.71 3.76 12.21
C SER A 85 -3.87 2.64 12.82
N GLY A 86 -3.65 1.55 12.08
CA GLY A 86 -2.84 0.41 12.53
C GLY A 86 -3.59 -0.62 13.38
N TYR A 87 -4.90 -0.49 13.52
CA TYR A 87 -5.80 -1.42 14.22
C TYR A 87 -7.20 -1.34 13.63
N ASN A 88 -8.02 -2.36 13.91
CA ASN A 88 -9.42 -2.40 13.50
C ASN A 88 -10.28 -1.58 14.46
N TYR A 89 -11.19 -0.78 13.91
CA TYR A 89 -12.20 -0.09 14.70
C TYR A 89 -13.27 -1.06 15.18
N LYS A 90 -13.83 -0.82 16.37
CA LYS A 90 -15.04 -1.52 16.80
C LYS A 90 -16.21 -1.10 15.90
N ALA A 91 -17.18 -1.99 15.73
CA ALA A 91 -18.43 -1.63 15.06
C ALA A 91 -19.04 -0.38 15.69
N SER A 92 -19.60 0.50 14.85
CA SER A 92 -20.23 1.76 15.27
C SER A 92 -19.29 2.80 15.92
N SER A 93 -17.97 2.62 15.81
CA SER A 93 -17.02 3.67 16.22
C SER A 93 -17.14 4.88 15.30
N LYS A 94 -17.07 6.09 15.88
CA LYS A 94 -16.97 7.33 15.12
C LYS A 94 -15.49 7.66 14.89
N VAL A 95 -15.16 8.11 13.68
CA VAL A 95 -13.82 8.59 13.32
C VAL A 95 -13.95 10.08 13.00
N ASN A 96 -13.22 10.91 13.75
CA ASN A 96 -13.14 12.34 13.51
C ASN A 96 -11.78 12.68 12.91
N VAL A 97 -11.77 13.49 11.86
CA VAL A 97 -10.56 14.01 11.22
C VAL A 97 -10.67 15.52 11.19
N ALA A 98 -9.68 16.20 11.75
CA ALA A 98 -9.59 17.66 11.74
C ALA A 98 -8.31 18.07 11.00
N ILE A 99 -8.43 19.09 10.15
CA ILE A 99 -7.31 19.69 9.43
C ILE A 99 -7.19 21.13 9.90
N ASP A 100 -5.98 21.57 10.25
CA ASP A 100 -5.72 22.93 10.76
C ASP A 100 -6.58 23.33 11.98
N LYS A 101 -6.93 22.34 12.82
CA LYS A 101 -7.83 22.50 13.99
C LYS A 101 -9.24 23.00 13.62
N LYS A 102 -9.64 22.87 12.36
CA LYS A 102 -11.02 23.02 11.93
C LYS A 102 -11.64 21.62 11.84
N GLU A 103 -12.73 21.45 12.59
CA GLU A 103 -13.63 20.31 12.46
C GLU A 103 -14.59 20.54 11.28
#